data_AF-A0A3M7M064-F1
#
_entry.id   AF-A0A3M7M064-F1
#
_cell.length_a   1.000
_cell.length_b   1.000
_cell.length_c   1.000
_cell.angle_alpha   90.00
_cell.angle_beta   90.00
_cell.angle_gamma   90.00
#
_symmetry.space_group_name_H-M   'P 1'
#
loop_
_entity.id
_entity.type
_entity.pdbx_description
1 polymer ?
#
loop_
_entity_poly.entity_id
_entity_poly.type
_entity_poly.pdbx_seq_one_letter_code
_entity_poly.pdbx_strand_id
1 'polypeptide(L)'
;MKSLLLNHLLLFPCLAQAVSKIYTGFNYGAFWGVEANAKKEADFLDGFNLARNLSTSTPFDSARLFTCIQAGTQKSPTEAFDAAVASKISLFLGFWITPPQKGGSPNPLVANEMAALEKGFQKHGQALSNLIIGLSVGNEDVYRAEGSGGGAIGLSAPIVGQVIAQVKKNIAASPLAQYMSSKPIGHVDTVQ
;
A
#
# COMPACT_ATOMS: atom_id res chain seq x y z
N MET A 1 6.69 59.31 -39.83
CA MET A 1 7.13 58.47 -38.70
C MET A 1 6.49 57.09 -38.88
N LYS A 2 7.29 56.07 -39.21
CA LYS A 2 6.81 54.70 -39.46
C LYS A 2 6.61 54.00 -38.11
N SER A 3 5.38 53.56 -37.84
CA SER A 3 5.05 52.78 -36.64
C SER A 3 5.53 51.34 -36.81
N LEU A 4 6.46 50.91 -35.96
CA LEU A 4 6.89 49.52 -35.82
C LEU A 4 5.88 48.81 -34.91
N LEU A 5 5.03 47.95 -35.45
CA LEU A 5 4.19 47.04 -34.66
C LEU A 5 5.03 45.81 -34.31
N LEU A 6 5.38 45.70 -33.02
CA LEU A 6 6.10 44.58 -32.44
C LEU A 6 5.09 43.45 -32.17
N ASN A 7 5.19 42.35 -32.92
CA ASN A 7 4.41 41.14 -32.68
C ASN A 7 4.92 40.43 -31.40
N HIS A 8 4.22 40.62 -30.28
CA HIS A 8 4.40 39.79 -29.10
C HIS A 8 3.66 38.46 -29.29
N LEU A 9 4.39 37.44 -29.74
CA LEU A 9 3.92 36.06 -29.74
C LEU A 9 3.85 35.55 -28.29
N LEU A 10 2.68 35.65 -27.66
CA LEU A 10 2.42 35.07 -26.35
C LEU A 10 2.32 33.54 -26.48
N LEU A 11 3.42 32.84 -26.18
CA LEU A 11 3.40 31.40 -25.91
C LEU A 11 2.66 31.17 -24.58
N PHE A 12 1.39 30.76 -24.66
CA PHE A 12 0.66 30.22 -23.51
C PHE A 12 1.23 28.83 -23.18
N PRO A 13 1.89 28.60 -22.03
CA PRO A 13 2.16 27.25 -21.58
C PRO A 13 0.82 26.62 -21.23
N CYS A 14 0.39 25.65 -22.03
CA CYS A 14 -0.76 24.82 -21.72
C CYS A 14 -0.40 24.03 -20.45
N LEU A 15 -0.94 24.43 -19.29
CA LEU A 15 -0.87 23.61 -18.08
C LEU A 15 -1.64 22.33 -18.38
N ALA A 16 -0.93 21.26 -18.74
CA ALA A 16 -1.48 19.92 -18.73
C ALA A 16 -1.94 19.65 -17.29
N GLN A 17 -3.24 19.69 -17.04
CA GLN A 17 -3.81 19.23 -15.79
C GLN A 17 -3.45 17.75 -15.69
N ALA A 18 -2.54 17.40 -14.77
CA ALA A 18 -2.26 16.01 -14.45
C ALA A 18 -3.55 15.42 -13.85
N VAL A 19 -4.31 14.70 -14.67
CA VAL A 19 -5.44 13.92 -14.16
C VAL A 19 -4.86 12.89 -13.21
N SER A 20 -5.17 13.01 -11.92
CA SER A 20 -4.79 11.98 -10.95
C SER A 20 -5.45 10.67 -11.36
N LYS A 21 -4.65 9.62 -11.56
CA LYS A 21 -5.18 8.28 -11.84
C LYS A 21 -6.03 7.85 -10.65
N ILE A 22 -7.32 7.63 -10.88
CA ILE A 22 -8.23 7.06 -9.88
C ILE A 22 -7.97 5.56 -9.83
N TYR A 23 -7.74 5.04 -8.62
CA TYR A 23 -7.63 3.60 -8.37
C TYR A 23 -8.91 3.13 -7.72
N THR A 24 -9.61 2.22 -8.38
CA THR A 24 -10.84 1.62 -7.87
C THR A 24 -10.59 0.13 -7.67
N GLY A 25 -11.00 -0.40 -6.52
CA GLY A 25 -10.54 -1.71 -6.10
C GLY A 25 -11.20 -2.22 -4.83
N PHE A 26 -10.76 -3.39 -4.39
CA PHE A 26 -11.27 -4.06 -3.20
C PHE A 26 -10.15 -4.30 -2.18
N ASN A 27 -10.55 -4.54 -0.93
CA ASN A 27 -9.66 -4.99 0.14
C ASN A 27 -9.56 -6.52 0.10
N TYR A 28 -8.35 -7.08 0.18
CA TYR A 28 -8.09 -8.52 0.15
C TYR A 28 -7.40 -8.95 1.45
N GLY A 29 -8.14 -9.64 2.31
CA GLY A 29 -7.59 -10.29 3.51
C GLY A 29 -6.69 -11.49 3.16
N ALA A 30 -5.77 -11.83 4.06
CA ALA A 30 -4.75 -12.86 3.87
C ALA A 30 -5.26 -14.32 4.02
N PHE A 31 -6.51 -14.50 4.44
CA PHE A 31 -7.10 -15.81 4.73
C PHE A 31 -8.62 -15.80 4.47
N TRP A 32 -9.19 -17.00 4.36
CA TRP A 32 -10.62 -17.24 4.21
C TRP A 32 -11.26 -17.45 5.58
N GLY A 33 -11.81 -16.38 6.16
CA GLY A 33 -12.55 -16.39 7.42
C GLY A 33 -11.68 -16.59 8.67
N VAL A 34 -10.75 -17.56 8.66
CA VAL A 34 -9.87 -17.91 9.78
C VAL A 34 -8.41 -18.02 9.33
N GLU A 35 -7.46 -17.68 10.21
CA GLU A 35 -6.03 -17.64 9.89
C GLU A 35 -5.46 -18.98 9.39
N ALA A 36 -5.97 -20.10 9.90
CA ALA A 36 -5.56 -21.44 9.47
C ALA A 36 -5.89 -21.73 7.98
N ASN A 37 -6.82 -20.98 7.38
CA ASN A 37 -7.21 -21.08 5.98
C ASN A 37 -6.57 -19.95 5.16
N ALA A 38 -5.24 -19.94 5.12
CA ALA A 38 -4.44 -18.95 4.41
C ALA A 38 -4.73 -18.95 2.91
N LYS A 39 -4.93 -17.77 2.31
CA LYS A 39 -5.05 -17.62 0.86
C LYS A 39 -3.71 -17.89 0.18
N LYS A 40 -3.80 -18.48 -1.01
CA LYS A 40 -2.71 -18.79 -1.93
C LYS A 40 -2.81 -17.94 -3.19
N GLU A 41 -1.77 -18.00 -4.03
CA GLU A 41 -1.71 -17.25 -5.30
C GLU A 41 -3.01 -17.39 -6.11
N ALA A 42 -3.52 -18.61 -6.28
CA ALA A 42 -4.74 -18.88 -7.03
C ALA A 42 -5.97 -18.15 -6.44
N ASP A 43 -6.12 -18.11 -5.12
CA ASP A 43 -7.23 -17.40 -4.47
C ASP A 43 -7.20 -15.89 -4.75
N PHE A 44 -6.00 -15.30 -4.72
CA PHE A 44 -5.84 -13.88 -5.04
C PHE A 44 -6.06 -13.61 -6.52
N LEU A 45 -5.51 -14.46 -7.40
CA LEU A 45 -5.63 -14.32 -8.85
C LEU A 45 -7.09 -14.42 -9.30
N ASP A 46 -7.84 -15.38 -8.75
CA ASP A 46 -9.27 -15.53 -9.03
C ASP A 46 -10.06 -14.29 -8.59
N GLY A 47 -9.78 -13.77 -7.39
CA GLY A 47 -10.39 -12.53 -6.90
C GLY A 47 -10.06 -11.30 -7.78
N PHE A 48 -8.80 -11.14 -8.18
CA PHE A 48 -8.35 -10.06 -9.04
C PHE A 48 -9.01 -10.13 -10.43
N ASN A 49 -9.12 -11.33 -11.01
CA ASN A 49 -9.78 -11.55 -12.29
C ASN A 49 -11.29 -11.32 -12.20
N LEU A 50 -11.93 -11.76 -11.12
CA LEU A 50 -13.35 -11.51 -10.89
C LEU A 50 -13.64 -10.01 -10.81
N ALA A 51 -12.88 -9.27 -10.00
CA ALA A 51 -13.05 -7.82 -9.85
C ALA A 51 -12.92 -7.09 -11.20
N ARG A 52 -11.90 -7.44 -11.99
CA ARG A 52 -11.67 -6.84 -13.31
C ARG A 52 -12.80 -7.09 -14.30
N ASN A 53 -13.45 -8.25 -14.21
CA ASN A 53 -14.50 -8.68 -15.12
C ASN A 53 -15.91 -8.23 -14.70
N LEU A 54 -16.03 -7.42 -13.64
CA LEU A 54 -17.31 -6.81 -13.26
C LEU A 54 -17.81 -5.90 -14.40
N SER A 55 -19.07 -6.06 -14.78
CA SER A 55 -19.72 -5.25 -15.81
C SER A 55 -20.13 -3.89 -15.25
N THR A 56 -19.14 -3.02 -15.02
CA THR A 56 -19.31 -1.67 -14.48
C THR A 56 -18.66 -0.63 -15.39
N SER A 57 -19.12 0.62 -15.33
CA SER A 57 -18.50 1.73 -16.07
C SER A 57 -17.13 2.13 -15.51
N THR A 58 -16.84 1.76 -14.26
CA THR A 58 -15.55 1.97 -13.59
C THR A 58 -14.81 0.64 -13.49
N PRO A 59 -13.54 0.54 -13.95
CA PRO A 59 -12.76 -0.68 -13.80
C PRO A 59 -12.33 -0.87 -12.34
N PHE A 60 -12.41 -2.10 -11.84
CA PHE A 60 -11.82 -2.49 -10.55
C PHE A 60 -10.49 -3.18 -10.79
N ASP A 61 -9.43 -2.39 -10.87
CA ASP A 61 -8.07 -2.82 -11.25
C ASP A 61 -7.02 -2.54 -10.16
N SER A 62 -7.48 -2.38 -8.91
CA SER A 62 -6.61 -2.27 -7.74
C SER A 62 -7.03 -3.15 -6.58
N ALA A 63 -6.07 -3.49 -5.72
CA ALA A 63 -6.25 -4.28 -4.52
C ALA A 63 -5.52 -3.64 -3.34
N ARG A 64 -6.20 -3.53 -2.19
CA ARG A 64 -5.57 -3.20 -0.92
C ARG A 64 -5.24 -4.48 -0.16
N LEU A 65 -3.98 -4.62 0.25
CA LEU A 65 -3.49 -5.68 1.13
C LEU A 65 -3.26 -5.11 2.54
N PHE A 66 -3.45 -5.91 3.58
CA PHE A 66 -3.26 -5.48 4.97
C PHE A 66 -1.88 -5.85 5.55
N THR A 67 -1.16 -6.73 4.86
CA THR A 67 0.16 -7.22 5.24
C THR A 67 0.92 -7.61 3.97
N CYS A 68 2.25 -7.51 4.01
CA CYS A 68 3.15 -8.08 3.00
C CYS A 68 3.54 -9.53 3.32
N ILE A 69 3.10 -10.06 4.46
CA ILE A 69 3.46 -11.39 4.96
C ILE A 69 2.45 -12.44 4.47
N GLN A 70 2.95 -13.59 4.03
CA GLN A 70 2.13 -14.77 3.78
C GLN A 70 1.60 -15.32 5.10
N ALA A 71 0.28 -15.46 5.21
CA ALA A 71 -0.37 -16.06 6.38
C ALA A 71 0.23 -17.44 6.69
N GLY A 72 0.42 -17.72 7.99
CA GLY A 72 1.12 -18.92 8.47
C GLY A 72 2.65 -18.83 8.44
N THR A 73 3.22 -17.68 8.09
CA THR A 73 4.68 -17.46 8.09
C THR A 73 5.04 -16.21 8.89
N GLN A 74 6.30 -16.11 9.33
CA GLN A 74 6.77 -14.93 10.04
C GLN A 74 7.14 -13.77 9.10
N LYS A 75 7.72 -14.08 7.94
CA LYS A 75 8.35 -13.08 7.04
C LYS A 75 8.50 -13.56 5.59
N SER A 76 7.67 -14.50 5.14
CA SER A 76 7.64 -14.85 3.71
C SER A 76 6.74 -13.86 2.98
N PRO A 77 7.08 -13.47 1.73
CA PRO A 77 6.23 -12.57 0.97
C PRO A 77 4.87 -13.21 0.72
N THR A 78 3.80 -12.43 0.82
CA THR A 78 2.45 -12.87 0.45
C THR A 78 2.40 -13.33 -1.00
N GLU A 79 1.73 -14.45 -1.24
CA GLU A 79 1.46 -14.98 -2.59
C GLU A 79 0.54 -14.05 -3.40
N ALA A 80 -0.08 -13.04 -2.78
CA ALA A 80 -0.77 -11.96 -3.48
C ALA A 80 0.16 -11.16 -4.41
N PHE A 81 1.47 -11.11 -4.14
CA PHE A 81 2.43 -10.47 -5.04
C PHE A 81 2.59 -11.23 -6.36
N ASP A 82 2.60 -12.56 -6.30
CA ASP A 82 2.64 -13.42 -7.49
C ASP A 82 1.39 -13.18 -8.35
N ALA A 83 0.21 -13.27 -7.73
CA ALA A 83 -1.07 -13.02 -8.37
C ALA A 83 -1.17 -11.61 -8.96
N ALA A 84 -0.60 -10.61 -8.30
CA ALA A 84 -0.63 -9.23 -8.77
C ALA A 84 0.23 -9.03 -10.01
N VAL A 85 1.44 -9.60 -10.04
CA VAL A 85 2.32 -9.57 -11.22
C VAL A 85 1.68 -10.33 -12.39
N ALA A 86 1.11 -11.51 -12.14
CA ALA A 86 0.42 -12.31 -13.15
C ALA A 86 -0.79 -11.58 -13.75
N SER A 87 -1.60 -10.95 -12.89
CA SER A 87 -2.82 -10.26 -13.32
C SER A 87 -2.58 -8.81 -13.74
N LYS A 88 -1.45 -8.19 -13.39
CA LYS A 88 -1.18 -6.74 -13.53
C LYS A 88 -2.15 -5.84 -12.74
N ILE A 89 -2.62 -6.29 -11.57
CA ILE A 89 -3.45 -5.45 -10.69
C ILE A 89 -2.58 -4.47 -9.89
N SER A 90 -3.04 -3.23 -9.70
CA SER A 90 -2.35 -2.27 -8.84
C SER A 90 -2.51 -2.64 -7.36
N LEU A 91 -1.48 -2.42 -6.55
CA LEU A 91 -1.45 -2.78 -5.13
C LEU A 91 -1.30 -1.57 -4.22
N PHE A 92 -2.24 -1.39 -3.30
CA PHE A 92 -2.03 -0.58 -2.10
C PHE A 92 -1.59 -1.48 -0.95
N LEU A 93 -0.34 -1.36 -0.55
CA LEU A 93 0.26 -2.26 0.44
C LEU A 93 -0.11 -1.85 1.86
N GLY A 94 -0.11 -2.82 2.76
CA GLY A 94 -0.26 -2.62 4.20
C GLY A 94 0.89 -3.25 4.96
N PHE A 95 1.36 -2.57 6.00
CA PHE A 95 2.12 -3.15 7.09
C PHE A 95 1.21 -3.23 8.31
N TRP A 96 1.04 -4.43 8.87
CA TRP A 96 0.35 -4.59 10.14
C TRP A 96 1.28 -4.25 11.30
N ILE A 97 0.96 -3.20 12.06
CA ILE A 97 1.84 -2.71 13.15
C ILE A 97 1.25 -2.93 14.55
N THR A 98 0.02 -3.43 14.64
CA THR A 98 -0.66 -3.63 15.93
C THR A 98 -0.04 -4.80 16.69
N PRO A 99 0.54 -4.57 17.87
CA PRO A 99 1.12 -5.64 18.69
C PRO A 99 0.05 -6.61 19.19
N PRO A 100 0.41 -7.86 19.55
CA PRO A 100 -0.56 -8.82 20.07
C PRO A 100 -1.07 -8.50 21.49
N GLN A 101 -0.44 -7.54 22.18
CA GLN A 101 -0.86 -7.06 23.50
C GLN A 101 -0.77 -5.54 23.59
N LYS A 102 -1.65 -4.96 24.42
CA LYS A 102 -1.66 -3.52 24.71
C LYS A 102 -0.32 -3.08 25.30
N GLY A 103 0.23 -1.98 24.79
CA GLY A 103 1.55 -1.47 25.20
C GLY A 103 2.74 -2.23 24.61
N GLY A 104 2.52 -3.23 23.74
CA GLY A 104 3.57 -3.91 22.99
C GLY A 104 4.27 -2.99 21.98
N SER A 105 5.48 -3.37 21.56
CA SER A 105 6.23 -2.61 20.55
C SER A 105 5.83 -3.03 19.12
N PRO A 106 5.64 -2.06 18.19
CA PRO A 106 5.41 -2.36 16.77
C PRO A 106 6.67 -2.79 16.01
N ASN A 107 7.87 -2.57 16.58
CA ASN A 107 9.13 -2.72 15.86
C ASN A 107 9.37 -4.13 15.28
N PRO A 108 9.10 -5.24 16.02
CA PRO A 108 9.27 -6.58 15.47
C PRO A 108 8.33 -6.85 14.29
N LEU A 109 7.10 -6.33 14.33
CA LEU A 109 6.12 -6.47 13.26
C LEU A 109 6.57 -5.71 12.00
N VAL A 110 7.00 -4.47 12.16
CA VAL A 110 7.57 -3.67 11.07
C VAL A 110 8.78 -4.35 10.44
N ALA A 111 9.66 -4.94 11.23
CA ALA A 111 10.83 -5.67 10.71
C ALA A 111 10.41 -6.90 9.87
N ASN A 112 9.39 -7.63 10.29
CA ASN A 112 8.86 -8.77 9.55
C ASN A 112 8.21 -8.34 8.22
N GLU A 113 7.42 -7.27 8.26
CA GLU A 113 6.76 -6.69 7.07
C GLU A 113 7.77 -6.19 6.04
N MET A 114 8.81 -5.47 6.50
CA MET A 114 9.92 -5.02 5.67
C MET A 114 10.67 -6.20 5.02
N ALA A 115 10.95 -7.26 5.79
CA ALA A 115 11.62 -8.45 5.28
C ALA A 115 10.76 -9.23 4.26
N ALA A 116 9.44 -9.27 4.46
CA ALA A 116 8.52 -9.87 3.50
C ALA A 116 8.45 -9.05 2.20
N LEU A 117 8.34 -7.72 2.31
CA LEU A 117 8.36 -6.82 1.15
C LEU A 117 9.67 -6.95 0.36
N GLU A 118 10.82 -6.99 1.04
CA GLU A 118 12.12 -7.18 0.41
C GLU A 118 12.20 -8.48 -0.38
N LYS A 119 11.74 -9.59 0.19
CA LYS A 119 11.66 -10.88 -0.52
C LYS A 119 10.70 -10.84 -1.72
N GLY A 120 9.60 -10.11 -1.60
CA GLY A 120 8.69 -9.86 -2.72
C GLY A 120 9.40 -9.17 -3.88
N PHE A 121 10.19 -8.14 -3.59
CA PHE A 121 11.02 -7.48 -4.59
C PHE A 121 12.19 -8.33 -5.08
N GLN A 122 12.81 -9.17 -4.25
CA GLN A 122 13.83 -10.11 -4.70
C GLN A 122 13.26 -11.08 -5.75
N LYS A 123 11.99 -11.48 -5.61
CA LYS A 123 11.30 -12.37 -6.56
C LYS A 123 10.87 -11.65 -7.85
N HIS A 124 10.29 -10.46 -7.74
CA HIS A 124 9.59 -9.80 -8.86
C HIS A 124 10.21 -8.49 -9.35
N GLY A 125 11.12 -7.92 -8.58
CA GLY A 125 11.82 -6.67 -8.87
C GLY A 125 10.89 -5.55 -9.33
N GLN A 126 11.25 -4.96 -10.48
CA GLN A 126 10.53 -3.83 -11.04
C GLN A 126 9.08 -4.17 -11.44
N ALA A 127 8.77 -5.43 -11.76
CA ALA A 127 7.42 -5.83 -12.14
C ALA A 127 6.43 -5.59 -10.98
N LEU A 128 6.81 -5.97 -9.76
CA LEU A 128 6.02 -5.67 -8.56
C LEU A 128 6.03 -4.17 -8.22
N SER A 129 7.20 -3.52 -8.33
CA SER A 129 7.35 -2.09 -8.06
C SER A 129 6.44 -1.19 -8.92
N ASN A 130 6.20 -1.59 -10.17
CA ASN A 130 5.33 -0.87 -11.10
C ASN A 130 3.85 -0.95 -10.70
N LEU A 131 3.45 -1.98 -9.96
CA LEU A 131 2.07 -2.20 -9.54
C LEU A 131 1.76 -1.50 -8.21
N ILE A 132 2.76 -1.25 -7.37
CA ILE A 132 2.56 -0.62 -6.06
C ILE A 132 2.19 0.86 -6.22
N ILE A 133 1.08 1.26 -5.62
CA ILE A 133 0.56 2.64 -5.66
C ILE A 133 0.80 3.40 -4.35
N GLY A 134 1.11 2.68 -3.27
CA GLY A 134 1.43 3.25 -1.96
C GLY A 134 1.59 2.17 -0.89
N LEU A 135 1.94 2.60 0.31
CA LEU A 135 2.06 1.76 1.50
C LEU A 135 1.41 2.43 2.71
N SER A 136 0.43 1.76 3.32
CA SER A 136 -0.12 2.12 4.61
C SER A 136 0.64 1.40 5.73
N VAL A 137 1.15 2.16 6.69
CA VAL A 137 1.83 1.67 7.89
C VAL A 137 0.80 1.67 9.01
N GLY A 138 0.22 0.50 9.29
CA GLY A 138 -0.91 0.31 10.19
C GLY A 138 -2.28 0.42 9.53
N ASN A 139 -3.29 0.04 10.30
CA ASN A 139 -4.70 0.02 9.89
C ASN A 139 -5.56 0.33 11.12
N GLU A 140 -6.13 1.52 11.23
CA GLU A 140 -7.01 1.94 12.35
C GLU A 140 -6.34 1.84 13.73
N ASP A 141 -5.01 1.99 13.78
CA ASP A 141 -4.29 1.85 15.04
C ASP A 141 -4.66 2.97 16.02
N VAL A 142 -4.84 4.20 15.52
CA VAL A 142 -5.23 5.34 16.36
C VAL A 142 -6.67 5.18 16.81
N TYR A 143 -7.58 4.88 15.88
CA TYR A 143 -8.99 4.63 16.22
C TYR A 143 -9.15 3.57 17.32
N ARG A 144 -8.46 2.42 17.21
CA ARG A 144 -8.53 1.36 18.24
C ARG A 144 -7.97 1.78 19.58
N ALA A 145 -6.89 2.58 19.59
CA ALA A 145 -6.27 3.04 20.82
C ALA A 145 -7.11 4.09 21.57
N GLU A 146 -7.90 4.87 20.84
CA GLU A 146 -8.71 5.96 21.36
C GLU A 146 -10.08 5.48 21.88
N GLY A 147 -10.74 6.34 22.67
CA GLY A 147 -11.99 5.99 23.37
C GLY A 147 -13.14 5.57 22.43
N SER A 148 -13.15 6.05 21.19
CA SER A 148 -14.13 5.67 20.16
C SER A 148 -13.97 4.24 19.64
N GLY A 149 -12.76 3.67 19.70
CA GLY A 149 -12.49 2.28 19.32
C GLY A 149 -12.65 1.29 20.46
N GLY A 150 -13.31 1.70 21.56
CA GLY A 150 -13.55 0.85 22.73
C GLY A 150 -12.29 0.47 23.50
N GLY A 151 -11.15 1.14 23.26
CA GLY A 151 -9.88 0.85 23.92
C GLY A 151 -9.28 -0.50 23.55
N ALA A 152 -9.62 -1.02 22.36
CA ALA A 152 -9.04 -2.21 21.77
C ALA A 152 -7.51 -2.07 21.58
N ILE A 153 -6.86 -3.16 21.16
CA ILE A 153 -5.41 -3.14 20.95
C ILE A 153 -5.11 -2.29 19.71
N GLY A 154 -4.39 -1.19 19.91
CA GLY A 154 -3.98 -0.23 18.88
C GLY A 154 -2.77 0.58 19.36
N LEU A 155 -2.38 1.57 18.57
CA LEU A 155 -1.27 2.48 18.87
C LEU A 155 -1.74 3.92 18.76
N SER A 156 -1.34 4.76 19.72
CA SER A 156 -1.72 6.18 19.70
C SER A 156 -1.13 6.92 18.49
N ALA A 157 -1.75 8.03 18.10
CA ALA A 157 -1.28 8.85 16.97
C ALA A 157 0.21 9.23 17.05
N PRO A 158 0.79 9.62 18.21
CA PRO A 158 2.23 9.88 18.32
C PRO A 158 3.09 8.66 17.99
N ILE A 159 2.69 7.47 18.43
CA ILE A 159 3.43 6.23 18.15
C ILE A 159 3.32 5.89 16.66
N VAL A 160 2.12 5.95 16.07
CA VAL A 160 1.92 5.70 14.64
C VAL A 160 2.76 6.66 13.79
N GLY A 161 2.78 7.95 14.13
CA GLY A 161 3.62 8.95 13.47
C GLY A 161 5.12 8.62 13.50
N GLN A 162 5.62 8.18 14.66
CA GLN A 162 7.01 7.72 14.81
C GLN A 162 7.30 6.48 13.95
N VAL A 163 6.38 5.51 13.92
CA VAL A 163 6.55 4.28 13.13
C VAL A 163 6.56 4.59 11.62
N ILE A 164 5.71 5.50 11.14
CA ILE A 164 5.73 5.95 9.73
C ILE A 164 7.08 6.58 9.39
N ALA A 165 7.59 7.48 10.24
CA ALA A 165 8.90 8.10 10.04
C ALA A 165 10.03 7.05 10.00
N GLN A 166 9.96 6.06 10.90
CA GLN A 166 10.91 4.96 10.95
C GLN A 166 10.86 4.08 9.69
N VAL A 167 9.67 3.73 9.20
CA VAL A 167 9.49 2.96 7.96
C VAL A 167 10.06 3.72 6.76
N LYS A 168 9.75 5.01 6.62
CA LYS A 168 10.32 5.86 5.55
C LYS A 168 11.84 5.84 5.59
N LYS A 169 12.43 6.03 6.77
CA LYS A 169 13.89 5.98 6.97
C LYS A 169 14.48 4.61 6.61
N ASN A 170 13.86 3.53 7.08
CA ASN A 170 14.34 2.16 6.84
C ASN A 170 14.27 1.79 5.37
N ILE A 171 13.19 2.15 4.67
CA ILE A 171 13.07 1.93 3.22
C ILE A 171 14.18 2.68 2.48
N ALA A 172 14.38 3.96 2.78
CA ALA A 172 15.40 4.78 2.14
C ALA A 172 16.84 4.27 2.38
N ALA A 173 17.08 3.62 3.53
CA ALA A 173 18.40 3.07 3.91
C ALA A 173 18.60 1.60 3.48
N SER A 174 17.67 0.99 2.75
CA SER A 174 17.69 -0.43 2.37
C SER A 174 17.68 -0.62 0.85
N PRO A 175 17.88 -1.85 0.33
CA PRO A 175 17.71 -2.13 -1.10
C PRO A 175 16.33 -1.78 -1.66
N LEU A 176 15.31 -1.62 -0.80
CA LEU A 176 13.94 -1.21 -1.18
C LEU A 176 13.88 0.20 -1.78
N ALA A 177 14.85 1.06 -1.49
CA ALA A 177 14.85 2.46 -1.94
C ALA A 177 14.66 2.58 -3.47
N GLN A 178 15.26 1.67 -4.24
CA GLN A 178 15.15 1.67 -5.70
C GLN A 178 13.70 1.41 -6.20
N TYR A 179 12.88 0.71 -5.41
CA TYR A 179 11.51 0.35 -5.77
C TYR A 179 10.46 1.27 -5.15
N MET A 180 10.75 1.84 -3.99
CA MET A 180 9.76 2.54 -3.16
C MET A 180 9.97 4.05 -3.03
N SER A 181 11.07 4.62 -3.53
CA SER A 181 11.44 6.04 -3.33
C SER A 181 10.39 7.06 -3.76
N SER A 182 9.58 6.76 -4.78
CA SER A 182 8.50 7.65 -5.27
C SER A 182 7.12 7.30 -4.74
N LYS A 183 6.99 6.25 -3.92
CA LYS A 183 5.69 5.74 -3.46
C LYS A 183 5.25 6.47 -2.19
N PRO A 184 4.00 6.92 -2.10
CA PRO A 184 3.49 7.54 -0.87
C PRO A 184 3.44 6.51 0.27
N ILE A 185 3.86 6.95 1.45
CA ILE A 185 3.85 6.16 2.69
C ILE A 185 3.14 6.96 3.79
N GLY A 186 2.08 6.38 4.36
CA GLY A 186 1.22 7.02 5.35
C GLY A 186 0.51 6.01 6.25
N HIS A 187 -0.59 6.43 6.88
CA HIS A 187 -1.46 5.56 7.68
C HIS A 187 -2.86 5.52 7.06
N VAL A 188 -3.59 4.45 7.28
CA VAL A 188 -5.02 4.37 7.01
C VAL A 188 -5.72 4.27 8.34
N ASP A 189 -6.59 5.23 8.61
CA ASP A 189 -7.41 5.28 9.82
C ASP A 189 -8.86 5.59 9.46
N THR A 190 -9.76 5.35 10.40
CA THR A 190 -11.13 5.82 10.33
C THR A 190 -11.23 7.20 10.96
N VAL A 191 -11.73 8.16 10.19
CA VAL A 191 -12.09 9.49 10.68
C VAL A 191 -13.40 9.37 11.48
N GLN A 192 -13.50 10.08 12.61
CA GLN A 192 -14.77 10.32 13.29
C GLN A 192 -15.55 11.44 12.59
#